data_AF-A0AA36HF64-F1
#
_entry.id   AF-A0AA36HF64-F1
#
_cell.length_a   1.000
_cell.length_b   1.000
_cell.length_c   1.000
_cell.angle_alpha   90.00
_cell.angle_beta   90.00
_cell.angle_gamma   90.00
#
_symmetry.space_group_name_H-M   'P 1'
#
loop_
_entity.id
_entity.type
_entity.pdbx_description
1 polymer ?
#
loop_
_entity_poly.entity_id
_entity_poly.type
_entity_poly.pdbx_seq_one_letter_code
_entity_poly.pdbx_strand_id
1 'polypeptide(L)'
;MANNSLPEFPMIDWCFDIEMYYASSEQNIAAQMRNTFQEYKQFSFRYNGVLTSILVALGLAGSLLLLKQIYSSHVFSKRLAIHLGMICIWDSLYLVACLATYGVPSLLYGMIPVYGVMAYILFLLQPFASFCVSCTIWQVFAITLERYLAVSKPLEQRARTARFAAGWLCAAIAAGAFVLNLLPVPFERQLVPCFEIVGSRLRNHTLLKPYDDGNSRLYRFVVHFFPDLIFRAPLPIIFIGTLTVKTIHACNQRSVGNVQLTSQINRNIPLRLYLLNFKFILCNTLYMFNTILLELLGYGESVESNEEGLIDRYMNSFYLTDASNMLLNSRRLAGMTLTSSYRVVPVKPRVAEFVLRRIVPVKRSIGIEILTKICSSNPEMVPAIVGTQKSLPDGELYSCIPSFQNKGEQIGQFVEQVLKWFCDRGRDEGIRQLGRRLGHAYYHSNIQFSAEQWKIIRAQVVAIIIRHTLKEPFPKEGCCSVEELQETLTRVFNFVLCEMRSGVLCAAVEAKKRVKLFALQSPGQIWNNRASVSGVWAVPQDPTKRPRSQNGRRRCSLQNNGLLPLLITEASSK
;
A
#
# COMPACT_ATOMS: atom_id res chain seq x y z
N MET A 1 45.68 -26.97 64.20
CA MET A 1 44.46 -27.22 63.40
C MET A 1 44.63 -26.49 62.09
N ALA A 2 45.10 -27.19 61.06
CA ALA A 2 45.29 -26.63 59.73
C ALA A 2 43.95 -26.75 58.97
N ASN A 3 43.43 -25.62 58.48
CA ASN A 3 42.25 -25.59 57.62
C ASN A 3 42.60 -26.25 56.28
N ASN A 4 42.13 -27.48 56.09
CA ASN A 4 42.04 -28.11 54.78
C ASN A 4 40.88 -27.47 54.01
N SER A 5 41.09 -26.29 53.43
CA SER A 5 40.25 -25.82 52.33
C SER A 5 40.54 -26.74 51.15
N LEU A 6 39.60 -27.64 50.84
CA LEU A 6 39.58 -28.38 49.59
C LEU A 6 39.84 -27.40 48.43
N PRO A 7 40.71 -27.73 47.46
CA PRO A 7 40.90 -26.89 46.30
C PRO A 7 39.54 -26.72 45.61
N GLU A 8 39.02 -25.50 45.57
CA GLU A 8 37.91 -25.15 44.68
C GLU A 8 38.41 -25.41 43.26
N PHE A 9 38.00 -26.54 42.69
CA PHE A 9 38.15 -26.73 41.25
C PHE A 9 37.38 -25.60 40.57
N PRO A 10 37.97 -24.88 39.61
CA PRO A 10 37.22 -23.92 38.82
C PRO A 10 36.00 -24.65 38.26
N MET A 11 34.79 -24.10 38.47
CA MET A 11 33.60 -24.66 37.85
C MET A 11 33.78 -24.55 36.33
N ILE A 12 34.19 -25.65 35.72
CA ILE A 12 34.35 -25.77 34.28
C ILE A 12 32.96 -26.05 33.70
N ASP A 13 32.48 -25.15 32.83
CA ASP A 13 31.25 -25.36 32.08
C ASP A 13 31.51 -26.46 31.02
N TRP A 14 30.78 -27.57 31.11
CA TRP A 14 30.86 -28.67 30.15
C TRP A 14 29.92 -28.43 28.96
N CYS A 15 30.34 -28.79 27.74
CA CYS A 15 29.42 -28.78 26.61
C CYS A 15 28.44 -29.95 26.80
N PHE A 16 27.21 -29.66 27.23
CA PHE A 16 26.23 -30.70 27.50
C PHE A 16 25.70 -31.27 26.18
N ASP A 17 26.14 -32.48 25.84
CA ASP A 17 25.56 -33.28 24.78
C ASP A 17 24.55 -34.27 25.38
N ILE A 18 23.26 -33.98 25.18
CA ILE A 18 22.14 -34.81 25.59
C ILE A 18 22.30 -36.26 25.10
N GLU A 19 22.81 -36.45 23.88
CA GLU A 19 22.98 -37.77 23.29
C GLU A 19 24.06 -38.56 24.03
N MET A 20 25.18 -37.92 24.38
CA MET A 20 26.26 -38.53 25.13
C MET A 20 25.86 -38.83 26.59
N TYR A 21 25.10 -37.93 27.21
CA TYR A 21 24.58 -38.11 28.57
C TYR A 21 23.66 -39.33 28.66
N TYR A 22 22.67 -39.45 27.77
CA TYR A 22 21.80 -40.63 27.75
C TYR A 22 22.49 -41.85 27.16
N ALA A 23 23.54 -41.72 26.35
CA ALA A 23 24.37 -42.84 25.87
C ALA A 23 25.13 -43.55 27.01
N SER A 24 25.56 -42.79 28.02
CA SER A 24 26.37 -43.27 29.15
C SER A 24 25.55 -43.78 30.35
N SER A 25 24.25 -43.49 30.41
CA SER A 25 23.35 -44.00 31.46
C SER A 25 22.78 -45.37 31.09
N GLU A 26 22.91 -46.36 32.00
CA GLU A 26 22.42 -47.75 31.83
C GLU A 26 20.94 -47.94 32.22
N GLN A 27 20.25 -46.88 32.65
CA GLN A 27 18.86 -47.00 33.13
C GLN A 27 17.86 -47.17 31.97
N ASN A 28 16.77 -47.93 32.20
CA ASN A 28 15.67 -48.10 31.22
C ASN A 28 15.10 -46.75 30.72
N ILE A 29 15.10 -45.73 31.58
CA ILE A 29 14.69 -44.36 31.24
C ILE A 29 15.58 -43.75 30.15
N ALA A 30 16.89 -44.07 30.15
CA ALA A 30 17.82 -43.58 29.14
C ALA A 30 17.54 -44.18 27.75
N ALA A 31 17.11 -45.44 27.68
CA ALA A 31 16.72 -46.09 26.43
C ALA A 31 15.44 -45.46 25.82
N GLN A 32 14.44 -45.20 26.66
CA GLN A 32 13.23 -44.48 26.25
C GLN A 32 13.56 -43.07 25.75
N MET A 33 14.41 -42.34 26.48
CA MET A 33 14.85 -41.00 26.10
C MET A 33 15.59 -40.96 24.76
N ARG A 34 16.45 -41.94 24.48
CA ARG A 34 17.12 -42.04 23.17
C ARG A 34 16.10 -42.20 22.04
N ASN A 35 15.09 -43.03 22.20
CA ASN A 35 14.06 -43.22 21.16
C ASN A 35 13.29 -41.92 20.91
N THR A 36 12.78 -41.27 21.96
CA THR A 36 12.05 -39.99 21.82
C THR A 36 12.92 -38.89 21.22
N PHE A 37 14.21 -38.86 21.55
CA PHE A 37 15.16 -37.90 20.99
C PHE A 37 15.48 -38.15 19.51
N GLN A 38 15.61 -39.42 19.12
CA GLN A 38 15.78 -39.80 17.71
C GLN A 38 14.53 -39.46 16.87
N GLU A 39 13.34 -39.67 17.43
CA GLU A 39 12.08 -39.24 16.80
C GLU A 39 12.05 -37.72 16.61
N TYR A 40 12.44 -36.97 17.64
CA TYR A 40 12.54 -35.51 17.54
C TYR A 40 13.59 -35.06 16.51
N LYS A 41 14.77 -35.69 16.45
CA LYS A 41 15.79 -35.40 15.42
C LYS A 41 15.23 -35.60 14.01
N GLN A 42 14.50 -36.70 13.76
CA GLN A 42 13.86 -36.94 12.47
C GLN A 42 12.79 -35.89 12.16
N PHE A 43 12.00 -35.51 13.16
CA PHE A 43 11.02 -34.44 13.04
C PHE A 43 11.70 -33.10 12.68
N SER A 44 12.69 -32.66 13.47
CA SER A 44 13.42 -31.41 13.21
C SER A 44 14.04 -31.44 11.82
N PHE A 45 14.74 -32.51 11.44
CA PHE A 45 15.32 -32.64 10.10
C PHE A 45 14.29 -32.42 8.99
N ARG A 46 13.09 -33.02 9.09
CA ARG A 46 12.03 -32.88 8.08
C ARG A 46 11.41 -31.47 8.08
N TYR A 47 11.04 -30.95 9.25
CA TYR A 47 10.28 -29.70 9.36
C TYR A 47 11.20 -28.47 9.43
N ASN A 48 12.15 -28.44 10.36
CA ASN A 48 13.10 -27.34 10.48
C ASN A 48 14.15 -27.36 9.38
N GLY A 49 14.61 -28.54 8.93
CA GLY A 49 15.58 -28.66 7.86
C GLY A 49 14.95 -28.49 6.47
N VAL A 50 14.25 -29.52 5.99
CA VAL A 50 13.76 -29.60 4.60
C VAL A 50 12.68 -28.57 4.32
N LEU A 51 11.60 -28.55 5.12
CA LEU A 51 10.46 -27.67 4.85
C LEU A 51 10.84 -26.19 4.98
N THR A 52 11.57 -25.79 6.02
CA THR A 52 12.05 -24.40 6.15
C THR A 52 12.94 -24.00 4.97
N SER A 53 13.81 -24.88 4.47
CA SER A 53 14.65 -24.58 3.31
C SER A 53 13.82 -24.33 2.04
N ILE A 54 12.78 -25.15 1.81
CA ILE A 54 11.81 -24.93 0.72
C ILE A 54 11.09 -23.59 0.91
N LEU A 55 10.66 -23.29 2.14
CA LEU A 55 9.97 -22.05 2.46
C LEU A 55 10.84 -20.81 2.20
N VAL A 56 12.12 -20.89 2.56
CA VAL A 56 13.12 -19.84 2.33
C VAL A 56 13.36 -19.65 0.84
N ALA A 57 13.58 -20.72 0.08
CA ALA A 57 13.83 -20.63 -1.36
C ALA A 57 12.67 -19.94 -2.10
N LEU A 58 11.44 -20.38 -1.84
CA LEU A 58 10.24 -19.80 -2.43
C LEU A 58 9.96 -18.38 -1.93
N GLY A 59 10.20 -18.10 -0.64
CA GLY A 59 10.03 -16.78 -0.06
C GLY A 59 11.02 -15.74 -0.61
N LEU A 60 12.29 -16.14 -0.81
CA LEU A 60 13.31 -15.29 -1.44
C LEU A 60 12.99 -15.05 -2.92
N ALA A 61 12.62 -16.11 -3.66
CA ALA A 61 12.19 -15.96 -5.05
C ALA A 61 10.99 -15.01 -5.18
N GLY A 62 9.99 -15.15 -4.29
CA GLY A 62 8.83 -14.27 -4.24
C GLY A 62 9.18 -12.81 -3.94
N SER A 63 10.07 -12.59 -2.96
CA SER A 63 10.52 -11.25 -2.57
C SER A 63 11.30 -10.56 -3.70
N LEU A 64 12.18 -11.30 -4.39
CA LEU A 64 12.93 -10.80 -5.54
C LEU A 64 12.03 -10.44 -6.73
N LEU A 65 11.06 -11.31 -7.04
CA LEU A 65 10.12 -11.05 -8.13
C LEU A 65 9.22 -9.85 -7.82
N LEU A 66 8.77 -9.70 -6.57
CA LEU A 66 8.02 -8.53 -6.14
C LEU A 66 8.87 -7.25 -6.21
N LEU A 67 10.13 -7.29 -5.79
CA LEU A 67 11.05 -6.15 -5.88
C LEU A 67 11.29 -5.75 -7.34
N LYS A 68 11.50 -6.73 -8.23
CA LYS A 68 11.61 -6.53 -9.67
C LYS A 68 10.34 -5.88 -10.24
N GLN A 69 9.16 -6.34 -9.81
CA GLN A 69 7.88 -5.76 -10.23
C GLN A 69 7.73 -4.32 -9.73
N ILE A 70 8.13 -4.00 -8.49
CA ILE A 70 8.08 -2.65 -7.94
C ILE A 70 9.00 -1.71 -8.72
N TYR A 71 10.21 -2.14 -9.06
CA TYR A 71 11.17 -1.32 -9.80
C TYR A 71 10.78 -1.15 -11.28
N SER A 72 10.25 -2.21 -11.90
CA SER A 72 9.88 -2.20 -13.32
C SER A 72 8.55 -1.52 -13.60
N SER A 73 7.63 -1.48 -12.64
CA SER A 73 6.27 -0.97 -12.86
C SER A 73 6.07 0.44 -12.29
N HIS A 74 5.55 1.35 -13.12
CA HIS A 74 5.03 2.65 -12.68
C HIS A 74 3.65 2.55 -12.01
N VAL A 75 3.21 1.35 -11.65
CA VAL A 75 1.85 1.08 -11.15
C VAL A 75 1.72 1.50 -9.68
N PHE A 76 2.81 1.46 -8.91
CA PHE A 76 2.80 1.84 -7.51
C PHE A 76 3.16 3.31 -7.31
N SER A 77 2.47 3.96 -6.37
CA SER A 77 2.93 5.27 -5.88
C SER A 77 4.34 5.13 -5.33
N LYS A 78 5.23 6.09 -5.64
CA LYS A 78 6.63 6.11 -5.15
C LYS A 78 6.73 5.83 -3.65
N ARG A 79 5.78 6.35 -2.86
CA ARG A 79 5.75 6.16 -1.40
C ARG A 79 5.38 4.75 -0.97
N LEU A 80 4.34 4.18 -1.58
CA LEU A 80 3.93 2.80 -1.31
C LEU A 80 5.00 1.80 -1.80
N ALA A 81 5.66 2.11 -2.92
CA ALA A 81 6.79 1.33 -3.44
C ALA A 81 7.95 1.26 -2.44
N ILE A 82 8.30 2.37 -1.78
CA ILE A 82 9.33 2.38 -0.73
C ILE A 82 8.95 1.45 0.42
N HIS A 83 7.73 1.56 0.97
CA HIS A 83 7.31 0.72 2.08
C HIS A 83 7.23 -0.77 1.71
N LEU A 84 6.71 -1.10 0.53
CA LEU A 84 6.69 -2.47 0.03
C LEU A 84 8.10 -3.01 -0.23
N GLY A 85 9.00 -2.20 -0.78
CA GLY A 85 10.41 -2.56 -0.98
C GLY A 85 11.11 -2.86 0.33
N MET A 86 10.90 -2.03 1.36
CA MET A 86 11.44 -2.28 2.70
C MET A 86 10.91 -3.60 3.30
N ILE A 87 9.61 -3.90 3.15
CA ILE A 87 9.06 -5.21 3.57
C ILE A 87 9.79 -6.36 2.88
N CYS A 88 10.01 -6.29 1.57
CA CYS A 88 10.74 -7.35 0.85
C CYS A 88 12.16 -7.53 1.37
N ILE A 89 12.84 -6.43 1.71
CA ILE A 89 14.22 -6.46 2.26
C ILE A 89 14.21 -7.12 3.64
N TRP A 90 13.37 -6.66 4.56
CA TRP A 90 13.26 -7.23 5.90
C TRP A 90 12.82 -8.70 5.86
N ASP A 91 11.93 -9.04 4.95
CA ASP A 91 11.49 -10.41 4.80
C ASP A 91 12.62 -11.30 4.26
N SER A 92 13.39 -10.83 3.29
CA SER A 92 14.54 -11.58 2.77
C SER A 92 15.61 -11.80 3.85
N LEU A 93 15.95 -10.75 4.62
CA LEU A 93 16.92 -10.82 5.71
C LEU A 93 16.49 -11.79 6.81
N TYR A 94 15.21 -11.78 7.20
CA TYR A 94 14.68 -12.74 8.15
C TYR A 94 14.74 -14.18 7.60
N LEU A 95 14.39 -14.41 6.34
CA LEU A 95 14.43 -15.77 5.77
C LEU A 95 15.85 -16.34 5.74
N VAL A 96 16.83 -15.49 5.41
CA VAL A 96 18.25 -15.86 5.47
C VAL A 96 18.67 -16.15 6.92
N ALA A 97 18.24 -15.33 7.88
CA ALA A 97 18.49 -15.59 9.30
C ALA A 97 17.89 -16.94 9.74
N CYS A 98 16.64 -17.23 9.40
CA CYS A 98 15.99 -18.50 9.72
C CYS A 98 16.65 -19.70 9.05
N LEU A 99 17.11 -19.56 7.81
CA LEU A 99 17.87 -20.60 7.12
C LEU A 99 19.17 -20.89 7.89
N ALA A 100 19.89 -19.86 8.30
CA ALA A 100 21.15 -20.01 9.00
C ALA A 100 20.98 -20.54 10.44
N THR A 101 19.92 -20.15 11.15
CA THR A 101 19.69 -20.56 12.56
C THR A 101 18.96 -21.89 12.71
N TYR A 102 18.03 -22.22 11.80
CA TYR A 102 17.17 -23.39 11.93
C TYR A 102 17.36 -24.37 10.78
N GLY A 103 17.39 -23.89 9.54
CA GLY A 103 17.47 -24.74 8.34
C GLY A 103 18.78 -25.52 8.24
N VAL A 104 19.90 -24.80 8.13
CA VAL A 104 21.24 -25.38 7.96
C VAL A 104 21.62 -26.27 9.16
N PRO A 105 21.46 -25.84 10.43
CA PRO A 105 21.82 -26.69 11.56
C PRO A 105 20.97 -27.96 11.61
N SER A 106 19.66 -27.87 11.38
CA SER A 106 18.81 -29.04 11.38
C SER A 106 19.07 -30.01 10.22
N LEU A 107 19.56 -29.53 9.07
CA LEU A 107 19.97 -30.38 7.96
C LEU A 107 21.31 -31.08 8.20
N LEU A 108 22.26 -30.40 8.86
CA LEU A 108 23.60 -30.93 9.11
C LEU A 108 23.67 -31.85 10.33
N TYR A 109 23.00 -31.48 11.42
CA TYR A 109 23.14 -32.14 12.72
C TYR A 109 21.87 -32.88 13.18
N GLY A 110 20.75 -32.74 12.46
CA GLY A 110 19.44 -33.29 12.86
C GLY A 110 18.77 -32.56 14.02
N MET A 111 19.50 -31.69 14.72
CA MET A 111 19.04 -30.83 15.81
C MET A 111 19.84 -29.52 15.78
N ILE A 112 19.43 -28.53 16.58
CA ILE A 112 20.13 -27.23 16.65
C ILE A 112 21.19 -27.31 17.76
N PRO A 113 22.49 -27.38 17.44
CA PRO A 113 23.52 -27.41 18.48
C PRO A 113 23.68 -26.02 19.09
N VAL A 114 23.76 -25.97 20.42
CA VAL A 114 23.89 -24.71 21.20
C VAL A 114 25.36 -24.34 21.46
N TYR A 115 26.29 -25.13 20.94
CA TYR A 115 27.73 -24.98 21.14
C TYR A 115 28.51 -24.89 19.79
N GLY A 116 29.77 -24.49 19.87
CA GLY A 116 30.67 -24.36 18.73
C GLY A 116 30.35 -23.15 17.84
N VAL A 117 30.54 -23.29 16.52
CA VAL A 117 30.31 -22.20 15.55
C VAL A 117 28.83 -21.77 15.53
N MET A 118 27.91 -22.71 15.76
CA MET A 118 26.48 -22.41 15.79
C MET A 118 26.09 -21.51 16.96
N ALA A 119 26.80 -21.56 18.09
CA ALA A 119 26.57 -20.64 19.20
C ALA A 119 26.74 -19.16 18.79
N TYR A 120 27.77 -18.85 17.99
CA TYR A 120 27.99 -17.49 17.45
C TYR A 120 26.89 -17.08 16.46
N ILE A 121 26.47 -18.02 15.61
CA ILE A 121 25.40 -17.80 14.63
C ILE A 121 24.08 -17.51 15.36
N LEU A 122 23.73 -18.31 16.38
CA LEU A 122 22.53 -18.12 17.20
C LEU A 122 22.60 -16.82 18.00
N PHE A 123 23.76 -16.48 18.57
CA PHE A 123 23.96 -15.24 19.32
C PHE A 123 23.64 -13.99 18.48
N LEU A 124 24.06 -13.96 17.20
CA LEU A 124 23.84 -12.81 16.31
C LEU A 124 22.52 -12.87 15.54
N LEU A 125 22.21 -14.00 14.90
CA LEU A 125 21.12 -14.09 13.93
C LEU A 125 19.75 -14.28 14.57
N GLN A 126 19.66 -14.87 15.76
CA GLN A 126 18.38 -15.02 16.46
C GLN A 126 17.76 -13.66 16.85
N PRO A 127 18.48 -12.73 17.52
CA PRO A 127 17.93 -11.40 17.79
C PRO A 127 17.77 -10.57 16.52
N PHE A 128 18.62 -10.79 15.50
CA PHE A 128 18.45 -10.15 14.19
C PHE A 128 17.17 -10.59 13.47
N ALA A 129 16.76 -11.86 13.61
CA ALA A 129 15.49 -12.34 13.09
C ALA A 129 14.32 -11.63 13.81
N SER A 130 14.38 -11.49 15.13
CA SER A 130 13.42 -10.72 15.93
C SER A 130 13.35 -9.24 15.53
N PHE A 131 14.50 -8.62 15.27
CA PHE A 131 14.61 -7.28 14.70
C PHE A 131 13.87 -7.17 13.35
N CYS A 132 14.11 -8.11 12.42
CA CYS A 132 13.45 -8.10 11.11
C CYS A 132 11.93 -8.27 11.22
N VAL A 133 11.44 -9.14 12.12
CA VAL A 133 10.00 -9.31 12.37
C VAL A 133 9.38 -8.01 12.88
N SER A 134 10.03 -7.36 13.86
CA SER A 134 9.59 -6.07 14.41
C SER A 134 9.53 -4.99 13.33
N CYS A 135 10.56 -4.89 12.47
CA CYS A 135 10.56 -4.01 11.32
C CYS A 135 9.37 -4.27 10.39
N THR A 136 9.10 -5.54 10.04
CA THR A 136 7.96 -5.88 9.16
C THR A 136 6.62 -5.51 9.80
N ILE A 137 6.42 -5.74 11.11
CA ILE A 137 5.19 -5.37 11.82
C ILE A 137 4.91 -3.87 11.74
N TRP A 138 5.88 -3.06 12.14
CA TRP A 138 5.73 -1.61 12.13
C TRP A 138 5.61 -1.06 10.71
N GLN A 139 6.25 -1.72 9.74
CA GLN A 139 6.12 -1.36 8.33
C GLN A 139 4.71 -1.62 7.78
N VAL A 140 4.08 -2.75 8.15
CA VAL A 140 2.69 -3.07 7.81
C VAL A 140 1.71 -2.12 8.51
N PHE A 141 1.97 -1.78 9.77
CA PHE A 141 1.22 -0.77 10.50
C PHE A 141 1.27 0.59 9.79
N ALA A 142 2.47 1.06 9.41
CA ALA A 142 2.64 2.31 8.67
C ALA A 142 1.87 2.31 7.35
N ILE A 143 1.94 1.24 6.55
CA ILE A 143 1.15 1.11 5.31
C ILE A 143 -0.35 1.18 5.59
N THR A 144 -0.82 0.49 6.63
CA THR A 144 -2.24 0.44 6.99
C THR A 144 -2.73 1.82 7.46
N LEU A 145 -1.95 2.51 8.28
CA LEU A 145 -2.23 3.86 8.73
C LEU A 145 -2.28 4.85 7.55
N GLU A 146 -1.33 4.77 6.63
CA GLU A 146 -1.30 5.63 5.45
C GLU A 146 -2.51 5.42 4.54
N ARG A 147 -2.93 4.18 4.36
CA ARG A 147 -4.13 3.85 3.60
C ARG A 147 -5.39 4.33 4.29
N TYR A 148 -5.49 4.12 5.60
CA TYR A 148 -6.59 4.67 6.39
C TYR A 148 -6.68 6.19 6.25
N LEU A 149 -5.56 6.91 6.36
CA LEU A 149 -5.53 8.37 6.21
C LEU A 149 -5.86 8.82 4.78
N ALA A 150 -5.37 8.10 3.76
CA ALA A 150 -5.70 8.38 2.36
C ALA A 150 -7.20 8.21 2.08
N VAL A 151 -7.83 7.19 2.67
CA VAL A 151 -9.27 6.97 2.54
C VAL A 151 -10.03 7.95 3.42
N SER A 152 -9.83 7.98 4.73
CA SER A 152 -10.63 8.81 5.66
C SER A 152 -10.44 10.31 5.42
N LYS A 153 -9.22 10.78 5.18
CA LYS A 153 -8.86 12.21 5.11
C LYS A 153 -7.86 12.53 3.97
N PRO A 154 -8.27 12.42 2.69
CA PRO A 154 -7.37 12.56 1.54
C PRO A 154 -6.63 13.91 1.48
N LEU A 155 -7.26 14.98 1.99
CA LEU A 155 -6.69 16.34 1.98
C LEU A 155 -5.67 16.58 3.09
N GLU A 156 -5.89 16.01 4.28
CA GLU A 156 -4.94 16.06 5.39
C GLU A 156 -3.72 15.19 5.07
N GLN A 157 -3.95 14.05 4.41
CA GLN A 157 -2.89 13.18 3.93
C GLN A 157 -1.95 13.92 2.99
N ARG A 158 -2.45 14.63 1.96
CA ARG A 158 -1.59 15.38 1.03
C ARG A 158 -0.72 16.44 1.71
N ALA A 159 -1.20 17.04 2.80
CA ALA A 159 -0.42 17.99 3.60
C ALA A 159 0.63 17.30 4.49
N ARG A 160 0.32 16.14 5.07
CA ARG A 160 1.31 15.34 5.83
C ARG A 160 2.37 14.71 4.94
N THR A 161 2.00 14.25 3.75
CA THR A 161 2.95 13.66 2.80
C THR A 161 4.02 14.67 2.36
N ALA A 162 3.68 15.96 2.35
CA ALA A 162 4.64 17.03 2.09
C ALA A 162 5.60 17.31 3.27
N ARG A 163 5.23 16.92 4.49
CA ARG A 163 6.01 17.20 5.72
C ARG A 163 6.88 16.03 6.17
N PHE A 164 6.43 14.78 5.99
CA PHE A 164 7.16 13.60 6.43
C PHE A 164 7.59 12.73 5.26
N ALA A 165 8.90 12.75 4.96
CA ALA A 165 9.47 11.83 3.98
C ALA A 165 9.37 10.39 4.50
N ALA A 166 8.93 9.47 3.63
CA ALA A 166 8.77 8.06 3.99
C ALA A 166 10.09 7.42 4.47
N GLY A 167 11.23 7.89 3.99
CA GLY A 167 12.55 7.43 4.42
C GLY A 167 12.81 7.65 5.91
N TRP A 168 12.43 8.82 6.45
CA TRP A 168 12.56 9.10 7.89
C TRP A 168 11.69 8.19 8.74
N LEU A 169 10.48 7.86 8.27
CA LEU A 169 9.60 6.93 8.96
C LEU A 169 10.21 5.51 8.98
N CYS A 170 10.72 5.03 7.85
CA CYS A 170 11.41 3.73 7.79
C CYS A 170 12.65 3.69 8.68
N ALA A 171 13.44 4.77 8.71
CA ALA A 171 14.62 4.89 9.58
C ALA A 171 14.24 4.87 11.07
N ALA A 172 13.17 5.58 11.45
CA ALA A 172 12.66 5.55 12.82
C ALA A 172 12.16 4.16 13.24
N ILE A 173 11.49 3.44 12.33
CA ILE A 173 11.06 2.05 12.57
C ILE A 173 12.27 1.15 12.79
N ALA A 174 13.29 1.24 11.94
CA ALA A 174 14.51 0.45 12.06
C ALA A 174 15.27 0.78 13.37
N ALA A 175 15.41 2.06 13.71
CA ALA A 175 16.05 2.48 14.96
C ALA A 175 15.30 1.96 16.19
N GLY A 176 13.96 2.08 16.21
CA GLY A 176 13.14 1.55 17.30
C GLY A 176 13.26 0.03 17.42
N ALA A 177 13.22 -0.70 16.31
CA ALA A 177 13.38 -2.15 16.30
C ALA A 177 14.77 -2.58 16.79
N PHE A 178 15.83 -1.82 16.46
CA PHE A 178 17.19 -2.07 16.92
C PHE A 178 17.30 -1.95 18.45
N VAL A 179 16.79 -0.85 19.01
CA VAL A 179 16.80 -0.60 20.46
C VAL A 179 16.04 -1.69 21.22
N LEU A 180 14.93 -2.17 20.66
CA LEU A 180 14.11 -3.18 21.33
C LEU A 180 14.67 -4.61 21.24
N ASN A 181 15.32 -4.98 20.12
CA ASN A 181 15.66 -6.39 19.85
C ASN A 181 17.16 -6.69 19.89
N LEU A 182 18.03 -5.75 19.49
CA LEU A 182 19.47 -5.99 19.35
C LEU A 182 20.26 -5.40 20.52
N LEU A 183 19.82 -4.27 21.06
CA LEU A 183 20.50 -3.61 22.17
C LEU A 183 20.52 -4.44 23.47
N PRO A 184 19.47 -5.19 23.87
CA PRO A 184 19.50 -5.96 25.12
C PRO A 184 20.40 -7.20 25.08
N VAL A 185 20.66 -7.74 23.88
CA VAL A 185 21.34 -9.03 23.67
C VAL A 185 22.70 -9.15 24.38
N PRO A 186 23.62 -8.16 24.30
CA PRO A 186 24.93 -8.27 24.93
C PRO A 186 24.87 -8.31 26.46
N PHE A 187 23.74 -7.87 27.06
CA PHE A 187 23.54 -7.86 28.50
C PHE A 187 22.88 -9.16 29.01
N GLU A 188 22.21 -9.90 28.12
CA GLU A 188 21.39 -11.06 28.49
C GLU A 188 22.00 -12.39 28.08
N ARG A 189 22.88 -12.38 27.08
CA ARG A 189 23.48 -13.58 26.52
C ARG A 189 24.99 -13.45 26.61
N GLN A 190 25.63 -14.53 27.06
CA GLN A 190 27.08 -14.62 27.11
C GLN A 190 27.55 -15.86 26.35
N LEU A 191 28.66 -15.68 25.64
CA LEU A 191 29.40 -16.78 25.04
C LEU A 191 30.47 -17.20 26.04
N VAL A 192 30.36 -18.43 26.54
CA VAL A 192 31.23 -18.98 27.59
C VAL A 192 32.01 -20.16 26.98
N PRO A 193 33.33 -20.32 27.26
CA PRO A 193 34.05 -21.51 26.81
C PRO A 193 33.47 -22.77 27.48
N CYS A 194 33.31 -23.84 26.71
CA CYS A 194 32.88 -25.14 27.20
C CYS A 194 33.81 -26.24 26.70
N PHE A 195 33.92 -27.34 27.45
CA PHE A 195 34.78 -28.47 27.08
C PHE A 195 33.97 -29.70 26.72
N GLU A 196 34.41 -30.37 25.65
CA GLU A 196 33.86 -31.64 25.16
C GLU A 196 34.95 -32.71 25.17
N ILE A 197 34.63 -33.91 25.65
CA ILE A 197 35.53 -35.06 25.65
C ILE A 197 35.24 -35.89 24.40
N VAL A 198 36.11 -35.81 23.40
CA VAL A 198 36.00 -36.63 22.18
C VAL A 198 37.09 -37.69 22.22
N GLY A 199 36.73 -38.89 22.69
CA GLY A 199 37.68 -39.98 22.93
C GLY A 199 38.65 -39.62 24.06
N SER A 200 39.95 -39.60 23.77
CA SER A 200 41.01 -39.25 24.74
C SER A 200 41.45 -37.78 24.72
N ARG A 201 40.83 -36.93 23.88
CA ARG A 201 41.22 -35.52 23.73
C ARG A 201 40.11 -34.58 24.24
N LEU A 202 40.52 -33.60 25.03
CA LEU A 202 39.67 -32.48 25.45
C LEU A 202 39.65 -31.43 24.32
N ARG A 203 38.46 -31.09 23.80
CA ARG A 203 38.28 -29.99 22.85
C ARG A 203 37.58 -28.83 23.52
N ASN A 204 38.06 -27.62 23.24
CA ASN A 204 37.47 -26.38 23.71
C ASN A 204 36.49 -25.86 22.64
N HIS A 205 35.25 -25.63 23.04
CA HIS A 205 34.16 -25.07 22.25
C HIS A 205 33.59 -23.84 22.96
N THR A 206 32.61 -23.20 22.34
CA THR A 206 31.92 -22.05 22.92
C THR A 206 30.45 -22.40 23.10
N LEU A 207 29.90 -22.20 24.28
CA LEU A 207 28.50 -22.41 24.62
C LEU A 207 27.79 -21.07 24.71
N LEU A 208 26.57 -21.00 24.17
CA LEU A 208 25.68 -19.88 24.40
C LEU A 208 24.90 -20.11 25.71
N LYS A 209 25.15 -19.27 26.72
CA LYS A 209 24.50 -19.36 28.03
C LYS A 209 23.67 -18.08 28.28
N PRO A 210 22.41 -18.19 28.74
CA PRO A 210 21.68 -17.03 29.24
C PRO A 210 22.33 -16.52 30.54
N TYR A 211 22.37 -15.21 30.73
CA TYR A 211 22.83 -14.62 31.99
C TYR A 211 21.82 -14.96 33.09
N ASP A 212 22.26 -15.66 34.13
CA ASP A 212 21.40 -16.16 35.21
C ASP A 212 21.77 -15.44 36.51
N ASP A 213 20.89 -14.55 36.95
CA ASP A 213 21.00 -13.84 38.22
C ASP A 213 19.65 -14.00 38.93
N GLY A 214 19.61 -14.21 40.24
CA GLY A 214 18.39 -14.60 40.98
C GLY A 214 17.20 -13.61 40.87
N ASN A 215 17.42 -12.41 40.32
CA ASN A 215 16.41 -11.40 39.99
C ASN A 215 15.90 -11.48 38.52
N SER A 216 16.26 -12.52 37.78
CA SER A 216 16.07 -12.64 36.33
C SER A 216 14.60 -12.68 35.88
N ARG A 217 13.68 -13.20 36.71
CA ARG A 217 12.28 -13.38 36.29
C ARG A 217 11.53 -12.06 36.10
N LEU A 218 11.68 -11.12 37.04
CA LEU A 218 11.05 -9.80 36.95
C LEU A 218 11.68 -8.97 35.83
N TYR A 219 13.00 -9.06 35.65
CA TYR A 219 13.70 -8.45 34.52
C TYR A 219 13.18 -8.98 33.18
N ARG A 220 13.15 -10.31 32.97
CA ARG A 220 12.64 -10.92 31.73
C ARG A 220 11.19 -10.50 31.45
N PHE A 221 10.37 -10.42 32.49
CA PHE A 221 8.98 -9.96 32.35
C PHE A 221 8.89 -8.48 31.93
N VAL A 222 9.64 -7.59 32.58
CA VAL A 222 9.56 -6.14 32.31
C VAL A 222 10.26 -5.76 31.00
N VAL A 223 11.36 -6.43 30.64
CA VAL A 223 12.22 -6.06 29.50
C VAL A 223 11.87 -6.84 28.22
N HIS A 224 11.42 -8.08 28.30
CA HIS A 224 11.00 -8.83 27.11
C HIS A 224 9.49 -8.83 26.93
N PHE A 225 8.77 -9.31 27.95
CA PHE A 225 7.34 -9.55 27.80
C PHE A 225 6.54 -8.25 27.57
N PHE A 226 6.79 -7.20 28.35
CA PHE A 226 6.03 -5.96 28.22
C PHE A 226 6.31 -5.21 26.89
N PRO A 227 7.56 -5.07 26.44
CA PRO A 227 7.84 -4.49 25.13
C PRO A 227 7.35 -5.37 23.97
N ASP A 228 7.41 -6.69 24.07
CA ASP A 228 6.83 -7.56 23.04
C ASP A 228 5.30 -7.44 22.98
N LEU A 229 4.64 -7.26 24.13
CA LEU A 229 3.21 -6.99 24.20
C LEU A 229 2.84 -5.66 23.50
N ILE A 230 3.59 -4.59 23.78
CA ILE A 230 3.28 -3.25 23.26
C ILE A 230 3.74 -3.06 21.81
N PHE A 231 4.95 -3.53 21.48
CA PHE A 231 5.61 -3.20 20.23
C PHE A 231 5.60 -4.32 19.21
N ARG A 232 5.42 -5.59 19.62
CA ARG A 232 5.51 -6.72 18.69
C ARG A 232 4.14 -7.24 18.27
N ALA A 233 3.22 -7.50 19.20
CA ALA A 233 2.10 -8.35 18.79
C ALA A 233 0.68 -7.91 19.15
N PRO A 234 0.16 -7.86 20.38
CA PRO A 234 -1.27 -7.58 20.53
C PRO A 234 -1.60 -6.15 20.12
N LEU A 235 -0.83 -5.15 20.57
CA LEU A 235 -1.18 -3.76 20.32
C LEU A 235 -1.07 -3.39 18.82
N PRO A 236 0.05 -3.63 18.10
CA PRO A 236 0.13 -3.30 16.68
C PRO A 236 -0.89 -4.08 15.84
N ILE A 237 -1.18 -5.35 16.18
CA ILE A 237 -2.18 -6.18 15.49
C ILE A 237 -3.58 -5.62 15.68
N ILE A 238 -3.96 -5.26 16.91
CA ILE A 238 -5.27 -4.65 17.21
C ILE A 238 -5.40 -3.33 16.46
N PHE A 239 -4.36 -2.50 16.44
CA PHE A 239 -4.37 -1.27 15.66
C PHE A 239 -4.47 -1.52 14.15
N ILE A 240 -3.72 -2.47 13.59
CA ILE A 240 -3.81 -2.85 12.17
C ILE A 240 -5.24 -3.35 11.85
N GLY A 241 -5.81 -4.21 12.69
CA GLY A 241 -7.15 -4.76 12.52
C GLY A 241 -8.23 -3.68 12.57
N THR A 242 -8.20 -2.83 13.60
CA THR A 242 -9.18 -1.73 13.76
C THR A 242 -9.07 -0.69 12.64
N LEU A 243 -7.86 -0.31 12.24
CA LEU A 243 -7.64 0.61 11.10
C LEU A 243 -8.10 -0.04 9.79
N THR A 244 -7.87 -1.35 9.61
CA THR A 244 -8.33 -2.11 8.45
C THR A 244 -9.86 -2.08 8.35
N VAL A 245 -10.57 -2.42 9.43
CA VAL A 245 -12.04 -2.39 9.48
C VAL A 245 -12.58 -0.97 9.24
N LYS A 246 -12.00 0.05 9.89
CA LYS A 246 -12.39 1.45 9.67
C LYS A 246 -12.15 1.90 8.23
N THR A 247 -11.08 1.42 7.59
CA THR A 247 -10.81 1.70 6.17
C THR A 247 -11.86 1.06 5.27
N ILE A 248 -12.23 -0.20 5.51
CA ILE A 248 -13.31 -0.89 4.78
C ILE A 248 -14.62 -0.13 4.92
N HIS A 249 -14.98 0.23 6.15
CA HIS A 249 -16.21 0.97 6.42
C HIS A 249 -16.24 2.32 5.70
N ALA A 250 -15.14 3.08 5.76
CA ALA A 250 -15.03 4.36 5.06
C ALA A 250 -15.09 4.20 3.53
N CYS A 251 -14.54 3.10 2.98
CA CYS A 251 -14.66 2.78 1.56
C CYS A 251 -16.12 2.46 1.17
N ASN A 252 -16.81 1.65 1.98
CA ASN A 252 -18.21 1.27 1.72
C ASN A 252 -19.15 2.48 1.83
N GLN A 253 -18.97 3.34 2.84
CA GLN A 253 -19.78 4.56 3.02
C GLN A 253 -19.61 5.58 1.89
N ARG A 254 -18.51 5.54 1.12
CA ARG A 254 -18.31 6.42 -0.04
C ARG A 254 -18.83 5.83 -1.35
N SER A 255 -19.32 4.59 -1.34
CA SER A 255 -19.89 3.92 -2.51
C SER A 255 -21.33 4.34 -2.83
N VAL A 256 -21.76 5.54 -2.42
CA VAL A 256 -23.10 6.07 -2.67
C VAL A 256 -23.08 6.90 -3.97
N GLY A 257 -23.46 6.27 -5.08
CA GLY A 257 -23.55 6.92 -6.39
C GLY A 257 -23.27 5.98 -7.56
N ASN A 258 -24.32 5.32 -8.04
CA ASN A 258 -24.59 4.58 -9.29
C ASN A 258 -23.52 4.27 -10.38
N VAL A 259 -22.22 4.17 -10.07
CA VAL A 259 -21.18 3.73 -11.02
C VAL A 259 -20.70 2.33 -10.64
N GLN A 260 -21.56 1.34 -10.87
CA GLN A 260 -21.27 -0.06 -10.56
C GLN A 260 -20.21 -0.69 -11.49
N LEU A 261 -20.05 -0.20 -12.73
CA LEU A 261 -19.22 -0.91 -13.73
C LEU A 261 -17.69 -0.77 -13.54
N THR A 262 -17.19 0.26 -12.87
CA THR A 262 -15.74 0.44 -12.61
C THR A 262 -15.34 0.03 -11.18
N SER A 263 -16.32 -0.28 -10.34
CA SER A 263 -16.13 -0.58 -8.91
C SER A 263 -15.63 -2.01 -8.66
N GLN A 264 -16.00 -2.99 -9.49
CA GLN A 264 -15.57 -4.38 -9.30
C GLN A 264 -14.05 -4.58 -9.45
N ILE A 265 -13.39 -3.90 -10.39
CA ILE A 265 -11.94 -4.03 -10.61
C ILE A 265 -11.16 -3.33 -9.49
N ASN A 266 -11.65 -2.17 -9.01
CA ASN A 266 -11.04 -1.44 -7.89
C ASN A 266 -11.32 -2.05 -6.51
N ARG A 267 -12.29 -2.96 -6.37
CA ARG A 267 -12.56 -3.70 -5.13
C ARG A 267 -11.49 -4.76 -4.83
N ASN A 268 -10.84 -5.33 -5.85
CA ASN A 268 -9.88 -6.42 -5.68
C ASN A 268 -8.57 -5.99 -5.02
N ILE A 269 -8.12 -4.75 -5.27
CA ILE A 269 -6.87 -4.22 -4.70
C ILE A 269 -6.93 -4.04 -3.18
N PRO A 270 -7.96 -3.38 -2.60
CA PRO A 270 -8.10 -3.29 -1.15
C PRO A 270 -8.33 -4.67 -0.52
N LEU A 271 -9.12 -5.55 -1.16
CA LEU A 271 -9.37 -6.92 -0.66
C LEU A 271 -8.09 -7.77 -0.57
N ARG A 272 -7.21 -7.70 -1.58
CA ARG A 272 -5.90 -8.38 -1.56
C ARG A 272 -5.00 -7.87 -0.44
N LEU A 273 -5.02 -6.57 -0.16
CA LEU A 273 -4.26 -6.03 0.95
C LEU A 273 -4.85 -6.44 2.31
N TYR A 274 -6.18 -6.53 2.41
CA TYR A 274 -6.84 -7.01 3.63
C TYR A 274 -6.55 -8.47 3.90
N LEU A 275 -6.50 -9.32 2.87
CA LEU A 275 -6.06 -10.71 3.01
C LEU A 275 -4.61 -10.81 3.48
N LEU A 276 -3.73 -9.93 2.99
CA LEU A 276 -2.35 -9.84 3.46
C LEU A 276 -2.29 -9.45 4.93
N ASN A 277 -3.05 -8.43 5.35
CA ASN A 277 -3.15 -8.02 6.75
C ASN A 277 -3.77 -9.12 7.63
N PHE A 278 -4.79 -9.83 7.17
CA PHE A 278 -5.40 -10.93 7.92
C PHE A 278 -4.43 -12.09 8.11
N LYS A 279 -3.74 -12.53 7.04
CA LYS A 279 -2.69 -13.54 7.11
C LYS A 279 -1.58 -13.10 8.06
N PHE A 280 -1.21 -11.83 7.99
CA PHE A 280 -0.24 -11.21 8.88
C PHE A 280 -0.69 -11.34 10.34
N ILE A 281 -1.92 -10.95 10.67
CA ILE A 281 -2.47 -11.03 12.02
C ILE A 281 -2.47 -12.47 12.53
N LEU A 282 -2.99 -13.42 11.75
CA LEU A 282 -3.12 -14.82 12.16
C LEU A 282 -1.75 -15.44 12.53
N CYS A 283 -0.74 -15.29 11.67
CA CYS A 283 0.57 -15.89 11.91
C CYS A 283 1.29 -15.29 13.13
N ASN A 284 1.18 -13.98 13.36
CA ASN A 284 1.80 -13.35 14.53
C ASN A 284 1.04 -13.69 15.82
N THR A 285 -0.28 -13.78 15.79
CA THR A 285 -1.06 -14.19 16.97
C THR A 285 -0.74 -15.61 17.40
N LEU A 286 -0.60 -16.55 16.45
CA LEU A 286 -0.19 -17.92 16.75
C LEU A 286 1.23 -17.99 17.33
N TYR A 287 2.18 -17.25 16.76
CA TYR A 287 3.53 -17.15 17.31
C TYR A 287 3.52 -16.64 18.75
N MET A 288 2.79 -15.56 19.03
CA MET A 288 2.68 -15.03 20.39
C MET A 288 2.03 -15.98 21.36
N PHE A 289 0.98 -16.67 20.92
CA PHE A 289 0.32 -17.63 21.79
C PHE A 289 1.33 -18.67 22.25
N ASN A 290 2.18 -19.15 21.34
CA ASN A 290 3.25 -20.09 21.68
C ASN A 290 4.33 -19.45 22.57
N THR A 291 4.73 -18.19 22.33
CA THR A 291 5.65 -17.47 23.23
C THR A 291 5.07 -17.31 24.64
N ILE A 292 3.79 -16.95 24.77
CA ILE A 292 3.11 -16.79 26.07
C ILE A 292 3.01 -18.14 26.79
N LEU A 293 2.67 -19.21 26.07
CA LEU A 293 2.64 -20.56 26.63
C LEU A 293 4.02 -20.94 27.19
N LEU A 294 5.09 -20.73 26.43
CA LEU A 294 6.45 -21.12 26.82
C LEU A 294 6.99 -20.23 27.95
N GLU A 295 6.93 -18.90 27.82
CA GLU A 295 7.59 -17.97 28.74
C GLU A 295 6.75 -17.63 29.98
N LEU A 296 5.43 -17.47 29.82
CA LEU A 296 4.58 -16.92 30.89
C LEU A 296 3.90 -18.02 31.69
N LEU A 297 3.45 -19.08 31.02
CA LEU A 297 2.91 -20.26 31.70
C LEU A 297 4.01 -21.25 32.13
N GLY A 298 5.27 -20.98 31.75
CA GLY A 298 6.40 -21.86 32.06
C GLY A 298 6.20 -23.26 31.49
N TYR A 299 5.54 -23.38 30.33
CA TYR A 299 5.26 -24.67 29.72
C TYR A 299 6.59 -25.31 29.25
N GLY A 300 7.19 -26.12 30.12
CA GLY A 300 8.53 -26.70 29.96
C GLY A 300 9.48 -26.44 31.13
N GLU A 301 9.19 -25.46 32.01
CA GLU A 301 9.90 -25.27 33.28
C GLU A 301 9.33 -26.24 34.33
N SER A 302 10.23 -26.93 35.02
CA SER A 302 9.94 -28.01 35.96
C SER A 302 9.23 -27.54 37.21
N VAL A 303 7.94 -27.83 37.34
CA VAL A 303 7.26 -27.83 38.65
C VAL A 303 7.38 -29.23 39.26
N GLU A 304 8.54 -29.46 39.88
CA GLU A 304 8.92 -30.33 41.02
C GLU A 304 8.17 -31.61 41.45
N SER A 305 7.20 -32.21 40.72
CA SER A 305 6.45 -33.33 41.34
C SER A 305 6.13 -34.57 40.50
N ASN A 306 6.70 -34.79 39.31
CA ASN A 306 6.69 -36.11 38.66
C ASN A 306 7.68 -36.17 37.47
N GLU A 307 8.69 -37.05 37.55
CA GLU A 307 9.77 -37.17 36.55
C GLU A 307 9.28 -37.66 35.17
N GLU A 308 8.27 -38.54 35.12
CA GLU A 308 7.77 -39.12 33.85
C GLU A 308 7.01 -38.11 32.98
N GLY A 309 6.23 -37.20 33.58
CA GLY A 309 5.48 -36.18 32.84
C GLY A 309 6.30 -34.94 32.46
N LEU A 310 7.49 -34.79 33.04
CA LEU A 310 8.38 -33.66 32.79
C LEU A 310 9.01 -33.74 31.40
N ILE A 311 9.40 -34.95 31.00
CA ILE A 311 10.07 -35.25 29.74
C ILE A 311 9.15 -34.95 28.55
N ASP A 312 7.91 -35.44 28.60
CA ASP A 312 6.92 -35.20 27.53
C ASP A 312 6.60 -33.71 27.40
N ARG A 313 6.50 -32.98 28.51
CA ARG A 313 6.28 -31.52 28.49
C ARG A 313 7.46 -30.78 27.88
N TYR A 314 8.69 -31.17 28.23
CA TYR A 314 9.91 -30.61 27.68
C TYR A 314 10.03 -30.87 26.17
N MET A 315 9.78 -32.10 25.72
CA MET A 315 9.78 -32.44 24.28
C MET A 315 8.65 -31.73 23.52
N ASN A 316 7.45 -31.65 24.09
CA ASN A 316 6.34 -30.88 23.51
C ASN A 316 6.66 -29.39 23.37
N SER A 317 7.46 -28.82 24.27
CA SER A 317 7.92 -27.44 24.16
C SER A 317 8.79 -27.21 22.90
N PHE A 318 9.65 -28.18 22.55
CA PHE A 318 10.44 -28.13 21.31
C PHE A 318 9.56 -28.28 20.08
N TYR A 319 8.63 -29.24 20.06
CA TYR A 319 7.68 -29.40 18.96
C TYR A 319 6.84 -28.13 18.74
N LEU A 320 6.37 -27.50 19.81
CA LEU A 320 5.64 -26.23 19.75
C LEU A 320 6.51 -25.08 19.23
N THR A 321 7.76 -25.00 19.68
CA THR A 321 8.71 -23.98 19.22
C THR A 321 8.99 -24.13 17.71
N ASP A 322 9.22 -25.35 17.26
CA ASP A 322 9.49 -25.67 15.85
C ASP A 322 8.27 -25.47 14.97
N ALA A 323 7.08 -25.87 15.43
CA ALA A 323 5.82 -25.59 14.75
C ALA A 323 5.54 -24.07 14.65
N SER A 324 5.88 -23.30 15.68
CA SER A 324 5.78 -21.83 15.68
C SER A 324 6.69 -21.21 14.63
N ASN A 325 7.95 -21.64 14.59
CA ASN A 325 8.94 -21.18 13.62
C ASN A 325 8.52 -21.53 12.19
N MET A 326 7.94 -22.72 11.99
CA MET A 326 7.37 -23.14 10.71
C MET A 326 6.17 -22.29 10.30
N LEU A 327 5.25 -21.97 11.20
CA LEU A 327 4.08 -21.12 10.93
C LEU A 327 4.51 -19.69 10.55
N LEU A 328 5.53 -19.15 11.22
CA LEU A 328 6.16 -17.88 10.87
C LEU A 328 6.77 -17.91 9.46
N ASN A 329 7.41 -19.02 9.07
CA ASN A 329 7.99 -19.18 7.73
C ASN A 329 6.91 -19.38 6.64
N SER A 330 5.86 -20.16 6.92
CA SER A 330 4.74 -20.46 6.01
C SER A 330 3.91 -19.21 5.67
N ARG A 331 3.93 -18.21 6.56
CA ARG A 331 3.41 -16.86 6.33
C ARG A 331 3.87 -16.23 5.02
N ARG A 332 5.04 -16.61 4.50
CA ARG A 332 5.69 -15.92 3.38
C ARG A 332 5.57 -16.62 2.03
N LEU A 333 5.05 -17.85 1.99
CA LEU A 333 4.99 -18.65 0.76
C LEU A 333 3.86 -18.28 -0.22
N ALA A 334 2.74 -17.76 0.27
CA ALA A 334 1.57 -17.46 -0.59
C ALA A 334 1.67 -16.11 -1.33
N GLY A 335 2.89 -15.62 -1.52
CA GLY A 335 3.18 -14.27 -1.96
C GLY A 335 3.33 -14.09 -3.46
N MET A 336 2.73 -14.90 -4.34
CA MET A 336 2.87 -14.65 -5.79
C MET A 336 1.65 -15.08 -6.58
N THR A 337 0.66 -14.19 -6.63
CA THR A 337 0.03 -13.77 -7.88
C THR A 337 -0.68 -12.44 -7.62
N LEU A 338 0.10 -11.41 -7.31
CA LEU A 338 -0.28 -10.04 -7.67
C LEU A 338 -0.15 -9.92 -9.20
N THR A 339 -0.91 -10.72 -9.94
CA THR A 339 -1.31 -10.36 -11.30
C THR A 339 -2.09 -9.07 -11.11
N SER A 340 -1.42 -7.95 -11.33
CA SER A 340 -2.04 -6.66 -11.44
C SER A 340 -2.90 -6.74 -12.69
N SER A 341 -4.11 -7.28 -12.55
CA SER A 341 -5.20 -7.07 -13.48
C SER A 341 -5.69 -5.62 -13.29
N TYR A 342 -4.76 -4.66 -13.38
CA TYR A 342 -5.06 -3.41 -14.03
C TYR A 342 -5.13 -3.74 -15.52
N ARG A 343 -6.20 -4.45 -15.94
CA ARG A 343 -6.78 -4.16 -17.23
C ARG A 343 -7.41 -2.77 -17.10
N VAL A 344 -6.58 -1.73 -17.01
CA VAL A 344 -6.86 -0.54 -17.83
C VAL A 344 -6.94 -1.17 -19.20
N VAL A 345 -8.14 -1.46 -19.70
CA VAL A 345 -8.28 -2.01 -21.05
C VAL A 345 -7.57 -0.98 -21.91
N PRO A 346 -6.37 -1.28 -22.42
CA PRO A 346 -5.53 -0.26 -22.98
C PRO A 346 -6.30 0.27 -24.18
N VAL A 347 -6.52 1.58 -24.23
CA VAL A 347 -6.91 2.24 -25.47
C VAL A 347 -5.92 1.74 -26.51
N LYS A 348 -6.40 0.97 -27.49
CA LYS A 348 -5.55 0.29 -28.44
C LYS A 348 -4.76 1.37 -29.18
N PRO A 349 -3.42 1.47 -29.01
CA PRO A 349 -2.66 2.59 -29.57
C PRO A 349 -2.82 2.70 -31.08
N ARG A 350 -2.98 1.55 -31.76
CA ARG A 350 -3.26 1.48 -33.20
C ARG A 350 -4.54 2.20 -33.60
N VAL A 351 -5.63 2.06 -32.83
CA VAL A 351 -6.91 2.73 -33.09
C VAL A 351 -6.77 4.23 -32.85
N ALA A 352 -6.13 4.63 -31.76
CA ALA A 352 -5.86 6.04 -31.46
C ALA A 352 -5.00 6.70 -32.54
N GLU A 353 -3.97 6.00 -33.04
CA GLU A 353 -3.09 6.48 -34.11
C GLU A 353 -3.83 6.60 -35.44
N PHE A 354 -4.67 5.62 -35.79
CA PHE A 354 -5.52 5.66 -36.97
C PHE A 354 -6.47 6.87 -36.94
N VAL A 355 -7.16 7.07 -35.81
CA VAL A 355 -8.04 8.24 -35.59
C VAL A 355 -7.25 9.53 -35.69
N LEU A 356 -6.10 9.62 -35.02
CA LEU A 356 -5.26 10.83 -34.99
C LEU A 356 -4.85 11.24 -36.42
N ARG A 357 -4.36 10.31 -37.23
CA ARG A 357 -3.95 10.57 -38.62
C ARG A 357 -5.09 11.15 -39.47
N ARG A 358 -6.34 10.73 -39.22
CA ARG A 358 -7.53 11.23 -39.93
C ARG A 358 -8.01 12.58 -39.41
N ILE A 359 -7.89 12.83 -38.11
CA ILE A 359 -8.37 14.07 -37.48
C ILE A 359 -7.43 15.24 -37.70
N VAL A 360 -6.11 15.04 -37.63
CA VAL A 360 -5.10 16.11 -37.74
C VAL A 360 -5.36 17.09 -38.90
N PRO A 361 -5.65 16.65 -40.15
CA PRO A 361 -5.90 17.59 -41.25
C PRO A 361 -7.23 18.35 -41.15
N VAL A 362 -8.21 17.84 -40.39
CA VAL A 362 -9.57 18.42 -40.28
C VAL A 362 -9.91 18.90 -38.87
N LYS A 363 -8.91 19.00 -37.97
CA LYS A 363 -9.11 19.31 -36.55
C LYS A 363 -9.87 20.62 -36.30
N ARG A 364 -9.62 21.65 -37.11
CA ARG A 364 -10.34 22.94 -37.02
C ARG A 364 -11.84 22.75 -37.32
N SER A 365 -12.17 22.01 -38.38
CA SER A 365 -13.55 21.71 -38.76
C SER A 365 -14.27 20.90 -37.68
N ILE A 366 -13.62 19.83 -37.18
CA ILE A 366 -14.14 19.00 -36.09
C ILE A 366 -14.43 19.84 -34.84
N GLY A 367 -13.48 20.68 -34.43
CA GLY A 367 -13.63 21.48 -33.22
C GLY A 367 -14.74 22.53 -33.33
N ILE A 368 -14.88 23.18 -34.50
CA ILE A 368 -16.02 24.10 -34.77
C ILE A 368 -17.33 23.34 -34.69
N GLU A 369 -17.42 22.16 -35.31
CA GLU A 369 -18.65 21.38 -35.30
C GLU A 369 -19.04 20.86 -33.90
N ILE A 370 -18.05 20.40 -33.12
CA ILE A 370 -18.25 20.03 -31.72
C ILE A 370 -18.84 21.22 -30.96
N LEU A 371 -18.25 22.41 -31.12
CA LEU A 371 -18.72 23.61 -30.45
C LEU A 371 -20.15 23.99 -30.86
N THR A 372 -20.46 23.94 -32.17
CA THR A 372 -21.81 24.19 -32.70
C THR A 372 -22.82 23.22 -32.11
N LYS A 373 -22.50 21.92 -32.07
CA LYS A 373 -23.41 20.90 -31.55
C LYS A 373 -23.64 21.08 -30.04
N ILE A 374 -22.58 21.33 -29.26
CA ILE A 374 -22.69 21.59 -27.82
C ILE A 374 -23.54 22.83 -27.55
N CYS A 375 -23.32 23.93 -28.28
CA CYS A 375 -24.10 25.17 -28.14
C CYS A 375 -25.56 24.97 -28.55
N SER A 376 -25.84 24.18 -29.58
CA SER A 376 -27.22 23.84 -29.99
C SER A 376 -27.96 23.04 -28.92
N SER A 377 -27.25 22.17 -28.18
CA SER A 377 -27.83 21.36 -27.10
C SER A 377 -27.87 22.11 -25.75
N ASN A 378 -27.07 23.16 -25.59
CA ASN A 378 -26.96 23.97 -24.37
C ASN A 378 -26.86 25.46 -24.74
N PRO A 379 -27.97 26.11 -25.11
CA PRO A 379 -27.97 27.51 -25.56
C PRO A 379 -27.43 28.49 -24.51
N GLU A 380 -27.47 28.14 -23.23
CA GLU A 380 -26.89 28.92 -22.12
C GLU A 380 -25.37 29.13 -22.25
N MET A 381 -24.67 28.29 -23.01
CA MET A 381 -23.23 28.43 -23.23
C MET A 381 -22.88 29.51 -24.26
N VAL A 382 -23.82 29.86 -25.15
CA VAL A 382 -23.56 30.77 -26.28
C VAL A 382 -23.07 32.14 -25.81
N PRO A 383 -23.71 32.81 -24.82
CA PRO A 383 -23.23 34.11 -24.35
C PRO A 383 -21.81 34.06 -23.75
N ALA A 384 -21.45 32.95 -23.10
CA ALA A 384 -20.13 32.75 -22.50
C ALA A 384 -19.02 32.56 -23.55
N ILE A 385 -19.38 32.02 -24.72
CA ILE A 385 -18.44 31.75 -25.83
C ILE A 385 -18.30 32.97 -26.75
N VAL A 386 -19.43 33.57 -27.14
CA VAL A 386 -19.47 34.66 -28.14
C VAL A 386 -19.24 36.04 -27.48
N GLY A 387 -19.49 36.16 -26.18
CA GLY A 387 -19.33 37.42 -25.44
C GLY A 387 -20.43 38.44 -25.67
N THR A 388 -21.44 38.12 -26.48
CA THR A 388 -22.58 38.99 -26.81
C THR A 388 -23.89 38.41 -26.26
N GLN A 389 -24.67 39.24 -25.55
CA GLN A 389 -25.98 38.85 -25.00
C GLN A 389 -27.13 38.81 -26.03
N LYS A 390 -26.91 39.27 -27.27
CA LYS A 390 -27.98 39.27 -28.28
C LYS A 390 -28.23 37.85 -28.76
N SER A 391 -29.47 37.38 -28.60
CA SER A 391 -29.96 36.12 -29.17
C SER A 391 -29.80 36.15 -30.69
N LEU A 392 -28.90 35.34 -31.23
CA LEU A 392 -28.73 35.21 -32.67
C LEU A 392 -29.82 34.29 -33.24
N PRO A 393 -30.46 34.66 -34.37
CA PRO A 393 -31.36 33.78 -35.09
C PRO A 393 -30.56 32.68 -35.80
N ASP A 394 -31.03 31.45 -35.63
CA ASP A 394 -30.61 30.18 -36.26
C ASP A 394 -29.13 29.75 -36.14
N GLY A 395 -28.95 28.49 -35.74
CA GLY A 395 -27.67 27.90 -35.34
C GLY A 395 -26.60 27.78 -36.43
N GLU A 396 -26.91 28.08 -37.68
CA GLU A 396 -25.96 28.02 -38.79
C GLU A 396 -25.01 29.24 -38.83
N LEU A 397 -25.42 30.38 -38.24
CA LEU A 397 -24.65 31.63 -38.29
C LEU A 397 -23.44 31.67 -37.36
N TYR A 398 -23.34 30.76 -36.37
CA TYR A 398 -22.22 30.74 -35.41
C TYR A 398 -20.88 30.48 -36.10
N SER A 399 -20.90 29.67 -37.16
CA SER A 399 -19.69 29.28 -37.89
C SER A 399 -18.97 30.47 -38.55
N CYS A 400 -19.67 31.58 -38.80
CA CYS A 400 -19.11 32.78 -39.42
C CYS A 400 -18.44 33.74 -38.42
N ILE A 401 -18.65 33.54 -37.10
CA ILE A 401 -18.13 34.45 -36.08
C ILE A 401 -16.64 34.11 -35.81
N PRO A 402 -15.68 35.04 -35.99
CA PRO A 402 -14.25 34.75 -35.83
C PRO A 402 -13.88 34.26 -34.43
N SER A 403 -14.51 34.78 -33.38
CA SER A 403 -14.29 34.32 -32.01
C SER A 403 -14.74 32.87 -31.82
N PHE A 404 -15.89 32.50 -32.39
CA PHE A 404 -16.41 31.13 -32.35
C PHE A 404 -15.50 30.17 -33.12
N GLN A 405 -15.02 30.56 -34.30
CA GLN A 405 -14.07 29.76 -35.08
C GLN A 405 -12.76 29.50 -34.32
N ASN A 406 -12.20 30.53 -33.67
CA ASN A 406 -10.99 30.40 -32.87
C ASN A 406 -11.21 29.43 -31.68
N LYS A 407 -12.36 29.51 -31.01
CA LYS A 407 -12.71 28.55 -29.94
C LYS A 407 -12.91 27.14 -30.46
N GLY A 408 -13.53 26.98 -31.62
CA GLY A 408 -13.63 25.70 -32.30
C GLY A 408 -12.24 25.13 -32.62
N GLU A 409 -11.33 25.95 -33.15
CA GLU A 409 -9.96 25.52 -33.42
C GLU A 409 -9.22 25.02 -32.16
N GLN A 410 -9.37 25.74 -31.04
CA GLN A 410 -8.80 25.33 -29.74
C GLN A 410 -9.34 23.96 -29.28
N ILE A 411 -10.63 23.70 -29.47
CA ILE A 411 -11.23 22.39 -29.17
C ILE A 411 -10.64 21.31 -30.09
N GLY A 412 -10.46 21.61 -31.37
CA GLY A 412 -9.82 20.72 -32.32
C GLY A 412 -8.38 20.35 -31.94
N GLN A 413 -7.58 21.35 -31.55
CA GLN A 413 -6.22 21.15 -31.04
C GLN A 413 -6.21 20.33 -29.74
N PHE A 414 -7.16 20.56 -28.84
CA PHE A 414 -7.29 19.76 -27.62
C PHE A 414 -7.58 18.28 -27.93
N VAL A 415 -8.51 17.99 -28.84
CA VAL A 415 -8.82 16.62 -29.29
C VAL A 415 -7.59 15.94 -29.86
N GLU A 416 -6.82 16.63 -30.70
CA GLU A 416 -5.54 16.15 -31.24
C GLU A 416 -4.54 15.81 -30.13
N GLN A 417 -4.32 16.70 -29.17
CA GLN A 417 -3.39 16.47 -28.06
C GLN A 417 -3.80 15.27 -27.19
N VAL A 418 -5.09 15.13 -26.90
CA VAL A 418 -5.63 13.98 -26.15
C VAL A 418 -5.35 12.68 -26.91
N LEU A 419 -5.62 12.64 -28.22
CA LEU A 419 -5.38 11.44 -29.03
C LEU A 419 -3.89 11.11 -29.16
N LYS A 420 -3.04 12.12 -29.35
CA LYS A 420 -1.58 11.98 -29.37
C LYS A 420 -1.06 11.36 -28.06
N TRP A 421 -1.57 11.83 -26.92
CA TRP A 421 -1.22 11.27 -25.61
C TRP A 421 -1.56 9.78 -25.48
N PHE A 422 -2.71 9.35 -26.00
CA PHE A 422 -3.09 7.93 -26.03
C PHE A 422 -2.23 7.11 -27.01
N CYS A 423 -1.79 7.69 -28.13
CA CYS A 423 -0.82 7.06 -29.03
C CYS A 423 0.52 6.81 -28.32
N ASP A 424 0.98 7.78 -27.53
CA ASP A 424 2.27 7.74 -26.81
C ASP A 424 2.24 6.86 -25.53
N ARG A 425 1.13 6.13 -25.30
CA ARG A 425 0.87 5.30 -24.12
C ARG A 425 0.86 6.09 -22.80
N GLY A 426 0.51 7.37 -22.87
CA GLY A 426 0.33 8.22 -21.71
C GLY A 426 1.60 8.53 -20.93
N ARG A 427 2.75 8.61 -21.60
CA ARG A 427 4.04 8.96 -20.97
C ARG A 427 4.11 10.39 -20.44
N ASP A 428 3.33 11.31 -21.02
CA ASP A 428 3.35 12.73 -20.65
C ASP A 428 2.25 13.05 -19.61
N GLU A 429 2.57 13.59 -18.44
CA GLU A 429 1.53 14.00 -17.47
C GLU A 429 0.75 15.26 -17.93
N GLY A 430 1.16 15.91 -19.03
CA GLY A 430 0.58 17.14 -19.56
C GLY A 430 -0.93 17.09 -19.75
N ILE A 431 -1.48 16.05 -20.37
CA ILE A 431 -2.94 15.94 -20.60
C ILE A 431 -3.73 15.79 -19.30
N ARG A 432 -3.20 15.09 -18.30
CA ARG A 432 -3.87 14.99 -16.99
C ARG A 432 -3.91 16.34 -16.29
N GLN A 433 -2.79 17.07 -16.32
CA GLN A 433 -2.73 18.41 -15.76
C GLN A 433 -3.66 19.37 -16.51
N LEU A 434 -3.71 19.30 -17.85
CA LEU A 434 -4.60 20.08 -18.68
C LEU A 434 -6.07 19.78 -18.37
N GLY A 435 -6.45 18.50 -18.28
CA GLY A 435 -7.80 18.09 -17.87
C GLY A 435 -8.18 18.67 -16.50
N ARG A 436 -7.28 18.63 -15.51
CA ARG A 436 -7.51 19.24 -14.20
C ARG A 436 -7.61 20.76 -14.25
N ARG A 437 -6.78 21.44 -15.05
CA ARG A 437 -6.84 22.89 -15.26
C ARG A 437 -8.18 23.30 -15.88
N LEU A 438 -8.66 22.55 -16.88
CA LEU A 438 -9.98 22.74 -17.49
C LEU A 438 -11.11 22.53 -16.47
N GLY A 439 -10.99 21.52 -15.62
CA GLY A 439 -11.91 21.32 -14.50
C GLY A 439 -11.94 22.48 -13.52
N HIS A 440 -10.76 23.04 -13.19
CA HIS A 440 -10.64 24.20 -12.30
C HIS A 440 -11.28 25.45 -12.92
N ALA A 441 -10.99 25.73 -14.19
CA ALA A 441 -11.60 26.82 -14.96
C ALA A 441 -13.13 26.69 -15.04
N TYR A 442 -13.62 25.47 -15.30
CA TYR A 442 -15.04 25.17 -15.32
C TYR A 442 -15.71 25.46 -13.98
N TYR A 443 -15.11 25.06 -12.85
CA TYR A 443 -15.64 25.38 -11.53
C TYR A 443 -15.77 26.90 -11.30
N HIS A 444 -14.77 27.68 -11.72
CA HIS A 444 -14.79 29.14 -11.56
C HIS A 444 -15.77 29.86 -12.48
N SER A 445 -16.13 29.26 -13.61
CA SER A 445 -17.12 29.82 -14.53
C SER A 445 -18.56 29.74 -14.02
N ASN A 446 -18.81 29.00 -12.94
CA ASN A 446 -20.13 28.75 -12.37
C ASN A 446 -21.14 28.14 -13.36
N ILE A 447 -20.66 27.47 -14.41
CA ILE A 447 -21.49 26.66 -15.30
C ILE A 447 -21.73 25.31 -14.62
N GLN A 448 -22.99 24.88 -14.53
CA GLN A 448 -23.35 23.59 -13.94
C GLN A 448 -23.92 22.68 -15.03
N PHE A 449 -23.23 21.57 -15.28
CA PHE A 449 -23.69 20.50 -16.15
C PHE A 449 -24.12 19.33 -15.27
N SER A 450 -25.34 18.87 -15.49
CA SER A 450 -25.81 17.59 -14.98
C SER A 450 -24.97 16.43 -15.52
N ALA A 451 -25.03 15.29 -14.84
CA ALA A 451 -24.36 14.07 -15.31
C ALA A 451 -24.86 13.64 -16.71
N GLU A 452 -26.14 13.85 -17.01
CA GLU A 452 -26.71 13.57 -18.33
C GLU A 452 -26.16 14.52 -19.41
N GLN A 453 -26.00 15.82 -19.11
CA GLN A 453 -25.37 16.75 -20.05
C GLN A 453 -23.93 16.35 -20.38
N TRP A 454 -23.12 15.93 -19.39
CA TRP A 454 -21.78 15.42 -19.65
C TRP A 454 -21.77 14.17 -20.54
N LYS A 455 -22.75 13.28 -20.34
CA LYS A 455 -22.92 12.07 -21.16
C LYS A 455 -23.31 12.42 -22.59
N ILE A 456 -24.20 13.40 -22.79
CA ILE A 456 -24.60 13.93 -24.10
C ILE A 456 -23.40 14.57 -24.81
N ILE A 457 -22.66 15.46 -24.14
CA ILE A 457 -21.48 16.12 -24.69
C ILE A 457 -20.45 15.07 -25.16
N ARG A 458 -20.15 14.07 -24.32
CA ARG A 458 -19.25 12.97 -24.68
C ARG A 458 -19.75 12.22 -25.92
N ALA A 459 -21.03 11.85 -25.95
CA ALA A 459 -21.60 11.11 -27.07
C ALA A 459 -21.52 11.92 -28.38
N GLN A 460 -21.77 13.23 -28.33
CA GLN A 460 -21.65 14.13 -29.48
C GLN A 460 -20.21 14.25 -29.97
N VAL A 461 -19.24 14.47 -29.07
CA VAL A 461 -17.82 14.53 -29.42
C VAL A 461 -17.37 13.24 -30.09
N VAL A 462 -17.72 12.09 -29.51
CA VAL A 462 -17.38 10.77 -30.07
C VAL A 462 -18.03 10.58 -31.44
N ALA A 463 -19.33 10.88 -31.59
CA ALA A 463 -20.03 10.73 -32.86
C ALA A 463 -19.45 11.60 -33.98
N ILE A 464 -19.12 12.87 -33.69
CA ILE A 464 -18.50 13.78 -34.66
C ILE A 464 -17.14 13.24 -35.09
N ILE A 465 -16.31 12.80 -34.14
CA ILE A 465 -15.00 12.23 -34.44
C ILE A 465 -15.13 10.98 -35.32
N ILE A 466 -16.02 10.05 -34.98
CA ILE A 466 -16.26 8.82 -35.78
C ILE A 466 -16.64 9.22 -37.21
N ARG A 467 -17.58 10.15 -37.37
CA ARG A 467 -18.07 10.58 -38.68
C ARG A 467 -16.96 11.16 -39.55
N HIS A 468 -16.06 11.98 -38.98
CA HIS A 468 -14.91 12.52 -39.72
C HIS A 468 -13.81 11.48 -39.96
N THR A 469 -13.66 10.51 -39.07
CA THR A 469 -12.67 9.42 -39.23
C THR A 469 -13.06 8.47 -40.37
N LEU A 470 -14.37 8.25 -40.57
CA LEU A 470 -14.92 7.36 -41.59
C LEU A 470 -15.25 8.07 -42.92
N LYS A 471 -14.92 9.37 -43.06
CA LYS A 471 -15.16 10.10 -44.31
C LYS A 471 -14.23 9.60 -45.43
N GLU A 472 -14.77 9.46 -46.63
CA GLU A 472 -14.06 8.95 -47.80
C GLU A 472 -12.78 9.73 -48.15
N PRO A 473 -11.75 9.06 -48.72
CA PRO A 473 -11.73 7.65 -49.14
C PRO A 473 -11.61 6.70 -47.95
N PHE A 474 -12.48 5.68 -47.94
CA PHE A 474 -12.43 4.60 -46.95
C PHE A 474 -11.04 3.94 -47.01
N PRO A 475 -10.43 3.63 -45.86
CA PRO A 475 -9.20 2.85 -45.85
C PRO A 475 -9.47 1.51 -46.57
N LYS A 476 -8.60 1.15 -47.52
CA LYS A 476 -8.80 0.00 -48.40
C LYS A 476 -8.88 -1.36 -47.69
N GLU A 477 -8.64 -1.46 -46.38
CA GLU A 477 -8.77 -2.72 -45.63
C GLU A 477 -8.95 -2.46 -44.11
N GLY A 478 -10.05 -2.98 -43.54
CA GLY A 478 -10.14 -3.68 -42.25
C GLY A 478 -9.51 -3.16 -40.95
N CYS A 479 -8.99 -1.93 -40.86
CA CYS A 479 -8.15 -1.55 -39.71
C CYS A 479 -8.89 -1.50 -38.36
N CYS A 480 -10.14 -1.02 -38.31
CA CYS A 480 -10.96 -0.96 -37.08
C CYS A 480 -12.45 -1.01 -37.44
N SER A 481 -13.26 -1.73 -36.64
CA SER A 481 -14.72 -1.66 -36.77
C SER A 481 -15.27 -0.34 -36.20
N VAL A 482 -16.49 0.05 -36.59
CA VAL A 482 -17.13 1.26 -36.06
C VAL A 482 -17.35 1.14 -34.55
N GLU A 483 -17.72 -0.06 -34.08
CA GLU A 483 -17.91 -0.38 -32.67
C GLU A 483 -16.59 -0.24 -31.89
N GLU A 484 -15.48 -0.72 -32.47
CA GLU A 484 -14.14 -0.59 -31.87
C GLU A 484 -13.70 0.87 -31.77
N LEU A 485 -13.99 1.67 -32.80
CA LEU A 485 -13.72 3.11 -32.83
C LEU A 485 -14.52 3.83 -31.73
N GLN A 486 -15.82 3.53 -31.65
CA GLN A 486 -16.74 4.12 -30.66
C GLN A 486 -16.35 3.74 -29.23
N GLU A 487 -16.04 2.47 -28.98
CA GLU A 487 -15.61 1.99 -27.67
C GLU A 487 -14.32 2.68 -27.24
N THR A 488 -13.34 2.74 -28.14
CA THR A 488 -12.04 3.38 -27.91
C THR A 488 -12.18 4.86 -27.60
N LEU A 489 -12.92 5.61 -28.42
CA LEU A 489 -13.14 7.04 -28.24
C LEU A 489 -13.95 7.35 -26.98
N THR A 490 -14.96 6.53 -26.68
CA THR A 490 -15.74 6.68 -25.44
C THR A 490 -14.82 6.54 -24.21
N ARG A 491 -13.87 5.60 -24.22
CA ARG A 491 -12.86 5.47 -23.15
C ARG A 491 -11.95 6.68 -23.06
N VAL A 492 -11.43 7.15 -24.20
CA VAL A 492 -10.56 8.33 -24.29
C VAL A 492 -11.23 9.56 -23.66
N PHE A 493 -12.47 9.85 -24.03
CA PHE A 493 -13.16 11.04 -23.50
C PHE A 493 -13.72 10.84 -22.09
N ASN A 494 -14.04 9.60 -21.67
CA ASN A 494 -14.31 9.32 -20.26
C ASN A 494 -13.10 9.65 -19.37
N PHE A 495 -11.89 9.33 -19.83
CA PHE A 495 -10.67 9.68 -19.11
C PHE A 495 -10.52 11.21 -18.96
N VAL A 496 -10.74 11.97 -20.04
CA VAL A 496 -10.71 13.44 -20.00
C VAL A 496 -11.72 13.99 -19.00
N LEU A 497 -12.98 13.52 -19.05
CA LEU A 497 -14.03 13.94 -18.12
C LEU A 497 -13.70 13.60 -16.65
N CYS A 498 -13.08 12.45 -16.40
CA CYS A 498 -12.60 12.09 -15.07
C CYS A 498 -11.54 13.07 -14.54
N GLU A 499 -10.56 13.46 -15.36
CA GLU A 499 -9.54 14.45 -14.95
C GLU A 499 -10.13 15.85 -14.77
N MET A 500 -11.08 16.27 -15.61
CA MET A 500 -11.83 17.51 -15.41
C MET A 500 -12.59 17.50 -14.09
N ARG A 501 -13.31 16.41 -13.78
CA ARG A 501 -14.02 16.27 -12.49
C ARG A 501 -13.06 16.33 -11.31
N SER A 502 -11.86 15.75 -11.43
CA SER A 502 -10.81 15.86 -10.43
C SER A 502 -10.36 17.32 -10.22
N GLY A 503 -10.22 18.09 -11.30
CA GLY A 503 -9.96 19.53 -11.26
C GLY A 503 -11.03 20.33 -10.54
N VAL A 504 -12.30 20.09 -10.86
CA VAL A 504 -13.47 20.71 -10.20
C VAL A 504 -13.45 20.46 -8.69
N LEU A 505 -13.20 19.21 -8.29
CA LEU A 505 -13.13 18.84 -6.87
C LEU A 505 -11.98 19.56 -6.16
N CYS A 506 -10.82 19.71 -6.82
CA CYS A 506 -9.70 20.47 -6.26
C CYS A 506 -10.07 21.95 -6.05
N ALA A 507 -10.69 22.57 -7.06
CA ALA A 507 -11.11 23.98 -7.01
C ALA A 507 -12.16 24.23 -5.90
N ALA A 508 -13.15 23.34 -5.77
CA ALA A 508 -14.18 23.43 -4.73
C ALA A 508 -13.59 23.35 -3.32
N VAL A 509 -12.58 22.49 -3.13
CA VAL A 509 -11.86 22.38 -1.86
C VAL A 509 -11.04 23.65 -1.57
N GLU A 510 -10.34 24.18 -2.57
CA GLU A 510 -9.59 25.43 -2.43
C GLU A 510 -10.51 26.59 -2.04
N ALA A 511 -11.67 26.72 -2.68
CA ALA A 511 -12.69 27.70 -2.33
C ALA A 511 -13.15 27.53 -0.87
N LYS A 512 -13.47 26.30 -0.44
CA LYS A 512 -13.88 26.01 0.94
C LYS A 512 -12.79 26.33 1.96
N LYS A 513 -11.52 26.05 1.63
CA LYS A 513 -10.36 26.39 2.48
C LYS A 513 -10.18 27.91 2.60
N ARG A 514 -10.31 28.66 1.50
CA ARG A 514 -10.25 30.12 1.52
C ARG A 514 -11.32 30.70 2.43
N VAL A 515 -12.58 30.25 2.31
CA VAL A 515 -13.66 30.68 3.21
C VAL A 515 -13.35 30.39 4.68
N LYS A 516 -12.78 29.21 4.99
CA LYS A 516 -12.38 28.89 6.37
C LYS A 516 -11.22 29.74 6.89
N LEU A 517 -10.24 30.07 6.03
CA LEU A 517 -9.12 30.94 6.39
C LEU A 517 -9.59 32.38 6.64
N PHE A 518 -10.46 32.91 5.77
CA PHE A 518 -11.08 34.22 5.98
C PHE A 518 -11.93 34.27 7.25
N ALA A 519 -12.66 33.20 7.57
CA ALA A 519 -13.41 33.11 8.82
C ALA A 519 -12.51 33.11 10.08
N LEU A 520 -11.27 32.64 9.99
CA LEU A 520 -10.30 32.70 11.09
C LEU A 520 -9.61 34.06 11.21
N GLN A 521 -9.46 34.80 10.11
CA GLN A 521 -8.84 36.13 10.09
C GLN A 521 -9.80 37.28 10.43
N SER A 522 -11.12 37.06 10.41
CA SER A 522 -12.09 38.10 10.78
C SER A 522 -13.28 37.50 11.57
N PRO A 523 -13.10 37.24 12.88
CA PRO A 523 -14.13 36.64 13.73
C PRO A 523 -15.40 37.50 13.90
N GLY A 524 -15.34 38.80 13.58
CA GLY A 524 -16.36 39.79 13.96
C GLY A 524 -17.43 40.18 12.93
N GLN A 525 -17.43 39.65 11.70
CA GLN A 525 -18.35 40.15 10.65
C GLN A 525 -19.16 39.10 9.86
N ILE A 526 -19.08 37.80 10.17
CA ILE A 526 -19.65 36.76 9.30
C ILE A 526 -20.64 35.87 10.06
N TRP A 527 -21.77 36.43 10.49
CA TRP A 527 -22.92 35.62 10.95
C TRP A 527 -24.15 35.68 10.02
N ASN A 528 -24.22 36.59 9.04
CA ASN A 528 -25.45 36.76 8.25
C ASN A 528 -25.53 36.04 6.89
N ASN A 529 -24.51 35.32 6.40
CA ASN A 529 -24.52 34.73 5.04
C ASN A 529 -24.27 33.21 4.96
N ARG A 530 -24.54 32.45 6.03
CA ARG A 530 -24.20 31.01 6.09
C ARG A 530 -25.14 30.05 5.35
N ALA A 531 -26.12 30.53 4.58
CA ALA A 531 -27.23 29.69 4.11
C ALA A 531 -27.12 29.07 2.70
N SER A 532 -26.09 29.32 1.87
CA SER A 532 -26.16 28.91 0.43
C SER A 532 -25.08 27.95 -0.11
N VAL A 533 -24.18 27.39 0.71
CA VAL A 533 -23.03 26.58 0.18
C VAL A 533 -23.21 25.06 0.36
N SER A 534 -24.33 24.61 0.91
CA SER A 534 -24.62 23.17 1.03
C SER A 534 -25.47 22.68 -0.14
N GLY A 535 -24.85 22.40 -1.29
CA GLY A 535 -25.58 21.76 -2.40
C GLY A 535 -24.92 21.79 -3.77
N VAL A 536 -23.66 21.34 -3.89
CA VAL A 536 -23.04 21.18 -5.23
C VAL A 536 -23.52 19.88 -5.94
N TRP A 537 -24.30 19.03 -5.26
CA TRP A 537 -24.85 17.78 -5.83
C TRP A 537 -26.26 17.42 -5.32
N ALA A 538 -27.02 18.36 -4.78
CA ALA A 538 -28.41 18.10 -4.43
C ALA A 538 -29.29 18.71 -5.53
N VAL A 539 -30.07 17.87 -6.22
CA VAL A 539 -31.18 18.32 -7.05
C VAL A 539 -32.21 18.97 -6.13
N PRO A 540 -32.53 20.27 -6.25
CA PRO A 540 -33.67 20.83 -5.55
C PRO A 540 -34.94 20.40 -6.29
N GLN A 541 -35.86 19.73 -5.60
CA GLN A 541 -37.26 19.75 -5.99
C GLN A 541 -37.83 21.11 -5.58
N ASP A 542 -38.43 21.82 -6.54
CA ASP A 542 -39.18 23.05 -6.32
C ASP A 542 -40.35 22.84 -5.35
N PRO A 543 -40.73 23.88 -4.59
CA PRO A 543 -41.96 24.55 -4.97
C PRO A 543 -41.85 26.08 -5.02
N THR A 544 -42.30 26.59 -6.17
CA THR A 544 -42.88 27.90 -6.48
C THR A 544 -43.30 28.80 -5.31
N LYS A 545 -42.62 29.95 -5.14
CA LYS A 545 -43.24 31.22 -4.69
C LYS A 545 -42.60 32.45 -5.38
N ARG A 546 -43.47 33.35 -5.83
CA ARG A 546 -43.22 34.62 -6.56
C ARG A 546 -42.41 35.65 -5.74
N PRO A 547 -41.73 36.63 -6.40
CA PRO A 547 -40.77 37.51 -5.73
C PRO A 547 -41.39 38.79 -5.18
N ARG A 548 -40.80 39.30 -4.08
CA ARG A 548 -40.90 40.70 -3.66
C ARG A 548 -39.61 41.43 -4.02
N SER A 549 -39.78 42.56 -4.70
CA SER A 549 -38.80 43.57 -5.05
C SER A 549 -38.02 44.08 -3.84
N GLN A 550 -36.69 44.14 -3.94
CA GLN A 550 -35.91 45.20 -3.31
C GLN A 550 -34.60 45.46 -4.09
N ASN A 551 -34.49 46.72 -4.54
CA ASN A 551 -33.35 47.31 -5.22
C ASN A 551 -32.16 47.47 -4.28
N GLY A 552 -30.96 47.09 -4.75
CA GLY A 552 -29.71 47.31 -4.05
C GLY A 552 -28.50 47.12 -4.97
N ARG A 553 -28.27 48.09 -5.86
CA ARG A 553 -27.13 48.17 -6.78
C ARG A 553 -25.83 48.38 -5.97
N ARG A 554 -24.90 47.41 -6.00
CA ARG A 554 -23.46 47.66 -5.85
C ARG A 554 -22.72 47.00 -7.01
N ARG A 555 -22.23 47.83 -7.93
CA ARG A 555 -21.30 47.44 -9.01
C ARG A 555 -19.92 47.19 -8.38
N CYS A 556 -19.47 45.95 -8.38
CA CYS A 556 -18.04 45.63 -8.43
C CYS A 556 -17.74 45.14 -9.86
N SER A 557 -17.00 45.94 -10.62
CA SER A 557 -16.45 45.54 -11.91
C SER A 557 -15.28 44.59 -11.69
N LEU A 558 -15.57 43.29 -11.60
CA LEU A 558 -14.59 42.26 -11.89
C LEU A 558 -14.62 42.03 -13.40
N GLN A 559 -13.47 42.19 -14.06
CA GLN A 559 -13.27 41.85 -15.45
C GLN A 559 -13.68 40.39 -15.68
N ASN A 560 -14.69 40.21 -16.55
CA ASN A 560 -15.17 38.92 -17.06
C ASN A 560 -14.08 38.27 -17.91
N ASN A 561 -13.17 37.52 -17.27
CA ASN A 561 -12.30 36.58 -17.97
C ASN A 561 -13.01 35.23 -17.99
N GLY A 562 -13.65 34.91 -19.12
CA GLY A 562 -14.40 33.66 -19.33
C GLY A 562 -13.55 32.38 -19.19
N LEU A 563 -14.16 31.22 -19.40
CA LEU A 563 -13.62 29.85 -19.22
C LEU A 563 -12.37 29.50 -20.05
N LEU A 564 -11.93 30.40 -20.92
CA LEU A 564 -11.21 30.10 -22.16
C LEU A 564 -9.88 30.85 -22.41
N PRO A 565 -9.49 31.93 -21.69
CA PRO A 565 -8.12 32.46 -21.73
C PRO A 565 -7.09 31.49 -21.14
N LEU A 566 -7.51 30.53 -20.32
CA LEU A 566 -6.61 29.52 -19.71
C LEU A 566 -6.05 28.49 -20.71
N LEU A 567 -6.60 28.42 -21.94
CA LEU A 567 -6.00 27.64 -23.03
C LEU A 567 -4.86 28.38 -23.75
N ILE A 568 -4.70 29.70 -23.55
CA ILE A 568 -3.91 30.56 -24.45
C ILE A 568 -2.55 30.98 -23.87
N THR A 569 -2.34 30.96 -22.55
CA THR A 569 -1.17 31.64 -21.97
C THR A 569 0.18 30.90 -21.96
N GLU A 570 0.31 29.65 -22.44
CA GLU A 570 1.61 28.93 -22.36
C GLU A 570 2.17 28.35 -23.68
N ALA A 571 1.47 28.45 -24.83
CA ALA A 571 1.94 27.81 -26.07
C ALA A 571 2.86 28.69 -26.96
N SER A 572 3.18 29.92 -26.57
CA SER A 572 3.98 30.87 -27.38
C SER A 572 5.29 31.35 -26.72
N SER A 573 5.79 30.66 -25.70
CA SER A 573 7.14 30.91 -25.17
C SER A 573 7.89 29.61 -24.93
N LYS A 574 8.34 29.00 -26.02
CA LYS A 574 9.54 28.16 -26.10
C LYS A 574 9.93 27.94 -27.55
#